data_AF-A0A8T4MN05-F1
#
_entry.id   AF-A0A8T4MN05-F1
#
_cell.length_a   1.000
_cell.length_b   1.000
_cell.length_c   1.000
_cell.angle_alpha   90.00
_cell.angle_beta   90.00
_cell.angle_gamma   90.00
#
_symmetry.space_group_name_H-M   'P 1'
#
loop_
_entity.id
_entity.type
_entity.pdbx_description
1 polymer ?
#
loop_
_entity_poly.entity_id
_entity_poly.type
_entity_poly.pdbx_seq_one_letter_code
_entity_poly.pdbx_strand_id
1 'polypeptide(L)'
;MGFSNNQMVEEGDSRLLSKILLSLIFLVLFIILLYSSYLLYIHIPREPVNLNIDVAEIISSNITEKGITGTEAKQFYPNMKFNHNNISYFFHNSCDDRKKERLKKAFNEITRNVNLLSFVEVDKNPDIFVSCEKNSEENIQQEYFIAGEGGAREIIPTGRFNIINEGVIFLYDNPNKHLVKCDYPNVEIHELMHVFGFDHNNDKKSIMYPLLDSCDQQLDDSIVEELKKIYLIEDIPDLYFEDINAVKKGIYLDFKLTIKNSGSVPAENIKVVVLDEGEVIEVFNLDRVDYGGGILIETNNLKLKRLKPDNLEFVIDKENKIKEIDEKNNAAIINL
;
A
#
# COMPACT_ATOMS: atom_id res chain seq x y z
N MET A 1 -53.34 87.67 -24.77
CA MET A 1 -52.37 87.00 -23.87
C MET A 1 -52.46 85.51 -24.18
N GLY A 2 -51.42 84.95 -24.78
CA GLY A 2 -51.42 83.61 -25.38
C GLY A 2 -51.03 82.53 -24.38
N PHE A 3 -51.92 81.55 -24.25
CA PHE A 3 -51.75 80.24 -23.62
C PHE A 3 -52.72 79.34 -24.40
N SER A 4 -52.47 78.10 -24.79
CA SER A 4 -51.40 77.14 -24.59
C SER A 4 -51.69 76.04 -25.62
N ASN A 5 -51.00 76.03 -26.76
CA ASN A 5 -51.15 74.97 -27.79
C ASN A 5 -50.03 73.92 -27.70
N ASN A 6 -49.19 73.98 -26.67
CA ASN A 6 -48.08 73.03 -26.47
C ASN A 6 -48.48 71.75 -25.72
N GLN A 7 -49.73 71.64 -25.23
CA GLN A 7 -50.12 70.54 -24.33
C GLN A 7 -50.57 69.26 -25.06
N MET A 8 -50.90 69.30 -26.36
CA MET A 8 -51.31 68.10 -27.12
C MET A 8 -50.16 67.32 -27.75
N VAL A 9 -48.97 67.92 -27.89
CA VAL A 9 -47.82 67.24 -28.52
C VAL A 9 -47.09 66.33 -27.52
N GLU A 10 -47.06 66.68 -26.23
CA GLU A 10 -46.41 65.86 -25.19
C GLU A 10 -47.15 64.53 -24.90
N GLU A 11 -48.46 64.45 -25.14
CA GLU A 11 -49.23 63.24 -24.84
C GLU A 11 -48.98 62.10 -25.84
N GLY A 12 -48.60 62.42 -27.08
CA GLY A 12 -48.27 61.43 -28.11
C GLY A 12 -46.90 60.77 -27.89
N ASP A 13 -45.89 61.59 -27.60
CA ASP A 13 -44.50 61.12 -27.40
C ASP A 13 -44.37 60.28 -26.12
N SER A 14 -45.05 60.66 -25.04
CA SER A 14 -45.05 59.88 -23.79
C SER A 14 -45.64 58.48 -23.96
N ARG A 15 -46.68 58.31 -24.79
CA ARG A 15 -47.28 57.00 -25.09
C ARG A 15 -46.38 56.12 -25.96
N LEU A 16 -45.65 56.73 -26.90
CA LEU A 16 -44.67 56.00 -27.73
C LEU A 16 -43.48 55.53 -26.89
N LEU A 17 -42.91 56.43 -26.07
CA LEU A 17 -41.81 56.12 -25.15
C LEU A 17 -42.19 55.02 -24.16
N SER A 18 -43.40 55.08 -23.58
CA SER A 18 -43.90 54.03 -22.68
C SER A 18 -44.00 52.66 -23.36
N LYS A 19 -44.47 52.59 -24.61
CA LYS A 19 -44.52 51.34 -25.39
C LYS A 19 -43.13 50.79 -25.71
N ILE A 20 -42.18 51.65 -26.07
CA ILE A 20 -40.80 51.25 -26.35
C ILE A 20 -40.15 50.72 -25.06
N LEU A 21 -40.29 51.43 -23.94
CA LEU A 21 -39.75 51.02 -22.65
C LEU A 21 -40.34 49.68 -22.20
N LEU A 22 -41.66 49.50 -22.33
CA LEU A 22 -42.33 48.25 -21.99
C LEU A 22 -41.83 47.09 -22.86
N SER A 23 -41.68 47.30 -24.17
CA SER A 23 -41.14 46.30 -25.09
C SER A 23 -39.69 45.92 -24.74
N LEU A 24 -38.86 46.90 -24.33
CA LEU A 24 -37.50 46.66 -23.89
C LEU A 24 -37.47 45.81 -22.61
N ILE A 25 -38.32 46.14 -21.63
CA ILE A 25 -38.45 45.38 -20.38
C ILE A 25 -38.85 43.92 -20.67
N PHE A 26 -39.83 43.69 -21.54
CA PHE A 26 -40.23 42.33 -21.93
C PHE A 26 -39.10 41.57 -22.62
N LEU A 27 -38.34 42.21 -23.51
CA LEU A 27 -37.19 41.59 -24.16
C LEU A 27 -36.12 41.19 -23.13
N VAL A 28 -35.79 42.07 -22.19
CA VAL A 28 -34.83 41.79 -21.12
C VAL A 28 -35.31 40.63 -20.24
N LEU A 29 -36.57 40.64 -19.81
CA LEU A 29 -37.15 39.55 -19.02
C LEU A 29 -37.14 38.22 -19.78
N PHE A 30 -37.41 38.24 -21.09
CA PHE A 30 -37.35 37.05 -21.93
C PHE A 30 -35.92 36.50 -22.04
N ILE A 31 -34.92 37.36 -22.20
CA ILE A 31 -33.50 36.96 -22.20
C ILE A 31 -33.12 36.35 -20.85
N ILE A 32 -33.53 36.97 -19.73
CA ILE A 32 -33.29 36.44 -18.38
C ILE A 32 -33.96 35.08 -18.22
N LEU A 33 -35.20 34.90 -18.70
CA LEU A 33 -35.90 33.63 -18.64
C LEU A 33 -35.19 32.54 -19.46
N LEU A 34 -34.77 32.84 -20.68
CA LEU A 34 -34.00 31.91 -21.52
C LEU A 34 -32.68 31.53 -20.86
N TYR A 35 -31.95 32.52 -20.33
CA TYR A 35 -30.69 32.29 -19.64
C TYR A 35 -30.88 31.45 -18.37
N SER A 36 -31.91 31.76 -17.57
CA SER A 36 -32.26 30.99 -16.36
C SER A 36 -32.67 29.56 -16.70
N SER A 37 -33.45 29.38 -17.77
CA SER A 37 -33.86 28.04 -18.25
C SER A 37 -32.65 27.24 -18.75
N TYR A 38 -31.70 27.89 -19.41
CA TYR A 38 -30.43 27.30 -19.81
C TYR A 38 -29.59 26.89 -18.58
N LEU A 39 -29.48 27.77 -17.57
CA LEU A 39 -28.77 27.46 -16.32
C LEU A 39 -29.42 26.31 -15.56
N LEU A 40 -30.76 26.23 -15.54
CA LEU A 40 -31.47 25.09 -14.97
C LEU A 40 -31.18 23.82 -15.76
N TYR A 41 -31.26 23.86 -17.09
CA TYR A 41 -31.01 22.71 -17.95
C TYR A 41 -29.63 22.06 -17.72
N ILE A 42 -28.59 22.88 -17.48
CA ILE A 42 -27.22 22.37 -17.23
C ILE A 42 -27.01 21.88 -15.79
N HIS A 43 -27.76 22.39 -14.80
CA HIS A 43 -27.58 22.06 -13.39
C HIS A 43 -28.61 21.07 -12.83
N ILE A 44 -29.65 20.70 -13.59
CA ILE A 44 -30.60 19.67 -13.18
C ILE A 44 -29.90 18.30 -13.18
N PRO A 45 -29.88 17.57 -12.05
CA PRO A 45 -29.38 16.20 -12.01
C PRO A 45 -30.15 15.32 -12.99
N ARG A 46 -29.43 14.44 -13.69
CA ARG A 46 -30.01 13.44 -14.59
C ARG A 46 -30.08 12.08 -13.90
N GLU A 47 -30.75 11.14 -14.54
CA GLU A 47 -30.74 9.74 -14.11
C GLU A 47 -29.28 9.26 -13.90
N PRO A 48 -29.02 8.53 -12.81
CA PRO A 48 -27.68 8.08 -12.47
C PRO A 48 -27.17 7.09 -13.52
N VAL A 49 -25.93 7.29 -13.96
CA VAL A 49 -25.19 6.36 -14.81
C VAL A 49 -24.01 5.83 -14.01
N ASN A 50 -23.98 4.52 -13.75
CA ASN A 50 -22.80 3.86 -13.19
C ASN A 50 -21.70 3.86 -14.23
N LEU A 51 -20.51 4.27 -13.83
CA LEU A 51 -19.37 4.37 -14.73
C LEU A 51 -18.58 3.06 -14.69
N ASN A 52 -18.15 2.58 -15.86
CA ASN A 52 -17.20 1.47 -15.93
C ASN A 52 -15.79 2.03 -15.75
N ILE A 53 -15.05 1.46 -14.81
CA ILE A 53 -13.76 2.00 -14.39
C ILE A 53 -12.68 0.98 -14.73
N ASP A 54 -11.78 1.38 -15.60
CA ASP A 54 -10.60 0.59 -15.91
C ASP A 54 -9.51 1.00 -14.92
N VAL A 55 -9.37 0.21 -13.85
CA VAL A 55 -8.25 0.33 -12.92
C VAL A 55 -7.07 -0.40 -13.55
N ALA A 56 -5.90 0.24 -13.57
CA ALA A 56 -4.68 -0.43 -13.99
C ALA A 56 -4.53 -1.72 -13.17
N GLU A 57 -4.42 -2.86 -13.87
CA GLU A 57 -4.29 -4.16 -13.21
C GLU A 57 -3.08 -4.05 -12.27
N ILE A 58 -3.34 -4.21 -10.97
CA ILE A 58 -2.25 -4.34 -10.01
C ILE A 58 -1.43 -5.49 -10.57
N ILE A 59 -0.18 -5.21 -10.93
CA ILE A 59 0.78 -6.27 -11.13
C ILE A 59 0.96 -6.83 -9.72
N SER A 60 0.02 -7.69 -9.31
CA SER A 60 0.28 -8.70 -8.31
C SER A 60 1.44 -9.40 -8.94
N SER A 61 2.63 -9.02 -8.50
CA SER A 61 3.79 -9.82 -8.76
C SER A 61 3.53 -11.05 -7.90
N ASN A 62 2.67 -11.94 -8.38
CA ASN A 62 3.13 -13.20 -8.92
C ASN A 62 4.54 -12.96 -9.52
N ILE A 63 5.52 -12.80 -8.64
CA ILE A 63 6.88 -13.25 -8.85
C ILE A 63 6.79 -14.79 -8.90
N THR A 64 5.86 -15.32 -9.69
CA THR A 64 5.79 -16.71 -10.02
C THR A 64 6.67 -16.85 -11.26
N GLU A 65 7.81 -17.49 -11.00
CA GLU A 65 8.20 -18.63 -11.81
C GLU A 65 8.36 -18.36 -13.31
N LYS A 66 9.19 -17.38 -13.68
CA LYS A 66 9.87 -17.46 -14.98
C LYS A 66 11.36 -17.68 -14.81
N GLY A 67 11.71 -18.93 -14.49
CA GLY A 67 12.87 -19.55 -15.12
C GLY A 67 14.11 -19.79 -14.27
N ILE A 68 13.99 -20.19 -13.01
CA ILE A 68 15.12 -20.81 -12.29
C ILE A 68 14.71 -22.22 -11.87
N THR A 69 15.12 -23.21 -12.66
CA THR A 69 14.94 -24.64 -12.39
C THR A 69 15.93 -25.11 -11.32
N GLY A 70 15.81 -24.58 -10.11
CA GLY A 70 16.56 -24.99 -8.92
C GLY A 70 15.62 -24.96 -7.72
N THR A 71 15.71 -25.96 -6.85
CA THR A 71 14.94 -26.14 -5.60
C THR A 71 14.60 -24.80 -4.93
N GLU A 72 13.38 -24.31 -5.17
CA GLU A 72 12.93 -23.02 -4.62
C GLU A 72 12.95 -23.09 -3.09
N ALA A 73 13.52 -22.06 -2.46
CA ALA A 73 13.50 -21.95 -1.02
C ALA A 73 12.05 -21.78 -0.56
N LYS A 74 11.53 -22.75 0.19
CA LYS A 74 10.15 -22.76 0.64
C LYS A 74 9.96 -21.72 1.75
N GLN A 75 9.04 -20.77 1.58
CA GLN A 75 8.59 -19.87 2.64
C GLN A 75 7.16 -20.21 3.09
N PHE A 76 6.79 -19.82 4.32
CA PHE A 76 5.42 -19.92 4.83
C PHE A 76 4.45 -19.03 4.03
N TYR A 77 4.91 -17.82 3.70
CA TYR A 77 4.25 -16.91 2.78
C TYR A 77 5.28 -16.39 1.77
N PRO A 78 4.88 -16.15 0.51
CA PRO A 78 5.81 -15.66 -0.49
C PRO A 78 6.33 -14.26 -0.13
N ASN A 79 7.58 -13.97 -0.50
CA ASN A 79 8.20 -12.66 -0.35
C ASN A 79 8.17 -12.12 1.09
N MET A 80 8.40 -12.98 2.09
CA MET A 80 8.56 -12.53 3.46
C MET A 80 9.88 -11.78 3.64
N LYS A 81 9.83 -10.56 4.19
CA LYS A 81 11.01 -9.73 4.52
C LYS A 81 10.70 -8.73 5.63
N PHE A 82 11.72 -8.25 6.35
CA PHE A 82 11.65 -7.00 7.07
C PHE A 82 11.62 -5.84 6.07
N ASN A 83 10.99 -4.72 6.42
CA ASN A 83 10.94 -3.53 5.56
C ASN A 83 12.20 -2.64 5.63
N HIS A 84 13.32 -3.21 6.04
CA HIS A 84 14.61 -2.57 6.11
C HIS A 84 15.72 -3.62 6.13
N ASN A 85 16.92 -3.18 5.72
CA ASN A 85 18.08 -4.05 5.58
C ASN A 85 18.99 -4.12 6.83
N ASN A 86 18.82 -3.18 7.76
CA ASN A 86 19.57 -3.12 9.01
C ASN A 86 18.68 -3.59 10.17
N ILE A 87 18.66 -4.90 10.38
CA ILE A 87 17.73 -5.58 11.27
C ILE A 87 18.27 -5.52 12.70
N SER A 88 17.51 -4.91 13.59
CA SER A 88 17.88 -4.80 14.99
C SER A 88 17.49 -6.05 15.78
N TYR A 89 18.27 -6.38 16.81
CA TYR A 89 17.97 -7.50 17.70
C TYR A 89 18.25 -7.14 19.15
N PHE A 90 17.64 -7.90 20.07
CA PHE A 90 17.88 -7.77 21.50
C PHE A 90 17.96 -9.14 22.15
N PHE A 91 18.95 -9.33 23.02
CA PHE A 91 19.03 -10.51 23.88
C PHE A 91 18.39 -10.26 25.24
N HIS A 92 17.42 -11.08 25.58
CA HIS A 92 16.91 -11.14 26.95
C HIS A 92 18.02 -11.55 27.93
N ASN A 93 17.89 -11.09 29.17
CA ASN A 93 18.87 -11.34 30.24
C ASN A 93 19.01 -12.84 30.61
N SER A 94 18.08 -13.68 30.17
CA SER A 94 18.11 -15.12 30.37
C SER A 94 19.14 -15.85 29.49
N CYS A 95 19.66 -15.21 28.45
CA CYS A 95 20.64 -15.82 27.57
C CYS A 95 22.05 -15.78 28.15
N ASP A 96 22.69 -16.95 28.21
CA ASP A 96 24.10 -17.06 28.54
C ASP A 96 25.00 -16.56 27.40
N ASP A 97 26.26 -16.25 27.72
CA ASP A 97 27.21 -15.68 26.77
C ASP A 97 27.48 -16.61 25.58
N ARG A 98 27.43 -17.93 25.79
CA ARG A 98 27.67 -18.90 24.71
C ARG A 98 26.55 -18.85 23.68
N LYS A 99 25.28 -18.80 24.10
CA LYS A 99 24.13 -18.66 23.19
C LYS A 99 24.17 -17.34 22.44
N LYS A 100 24.49 -16.24 23.14
CA LYS A 100 24.66 -14.92 22.52
C LYS A 100 25.73 -14.93 21.45
N GLU A 101 26.92 -15.47 21.75
CA GLU A 101 28.02 -15.56 20.79
C GLU A 101 27.67 -16.41 19.57
N ARG A 102 26.94 -17.52 19.75
CA ARG A 102 26.55 -18.39 18.65
C ARG A 102 25.52 -17.75 17.74
N LEU A 103 24.50 -17.07 18.28
CA LEU A 103 23.55 -16.33 17.46
C LEU A 103 24.23 -15.14 16.74
N LYS A 104 25.18 -14.46 17.40
CA LYS A 104 26.02 -13.45 16.73
C LYS A 104 26.82 -14.04 15.57
N LYS A 105 27.32 -15.28 15.68
CA LYS A 105 27.94 -15.99 14.55
C LYS A 105 26.93 -16.29 13.44
N ALA A 106 25.69 -16.67 13.77
CA ALA A 106 24.63 -16.87 12.77
C ALA A 106 24.35 -15.58 12.00
N PHE A 107 24.15 -14.45 12.70
CA PHE A 107 23.99 -13.13 12.06
C PHE A 107 25.14 -12.79 11.11
N ASN A 108 26.38 -13.01 11.55
CA ASN A 108 27.57 -12.77 10.72
C ASN A 108 27.62 -13.68 9.48
N GLU A 109 27.16 -14.92 9.60
CA GLU A 109 27.10 -15.85 8.47
C GLU A 109 26.08 -15.40 7.44
N ILE A 110 24.89 -14.94 7.88
CA ILE A 110 23.89 -14.37 6.97
C ILE A 110 24.40 -13.10 6.31
N THR A 111 24.97 -12.15 7.05
CA THR A 111 25.55 -10.91 6.47
C THR A 111 26.67 -11.20 5.47
N ARG A 112 27.48 -12.24 5.70
CA ARG A 112 28.55 -12.62 4.76
C ARG A 112 28.00 -13.15 3.44
N ASN A 113 26.94 -13.94 3.48
CA ASN A 113 26.32 -14.56 2.29
C ASN A 113 25.32 -13.62 1.59
N VAL A 114 24.64 -12.76 2.36
CA VAL A 114 23.67 -11.76 1.92
C VAL A 114 24.17 -10.39 2.38
N ASN A 115 25.09 -9.82 1.61
CA ASN A 115 25.74 -8.53 1.92
C ASN A 115 24.79 -7.31 1.92
N LEU A 116 23.52 -7.51 1.54
CA LEU A 116 22.47 -6.52 1.65
C LEU A 116 21.93 -6.41 3.08
N LEU A 117 22.14 -7.41 3.94
CA LEU A 117 21.61 -7.49 5.30
C LEU A 117 22.69 -7.21 6.35
N SER A 118 22.32 -6.46 7.37
CA SER A 118 23.14 -6.20 8.56
C SER A 118 22.32 -6.35 9.82
N PHE A 119 22.99 -6.70 10.92
CA PHE A 119 22.36 -6.93 12.21
C PHE A 119 22.98 -6.06 13.28
N VAL A 120 22.15 -5.40 14.08
CA VAL A 120 22.59 -4.48 15.14
C VAL A 120 21.88 -4.77 16.47
N GLU A 121 22.64 -4.86 17.56
CA GLU A 121 22.07 -5.03 18.89
C GLU A 121 21.50 -3.69 19.40
N VAL A 122 20.27 -3.69 19.89
CA VAL A 122 19.59 -2.50 20.46
C VAL A 122 18.87 -2.85 21.75
N ASP A 123 18.72 -1.87 22.65
CA ASP A 123 18.07 -2.06 23.95
C ASP A 123 16.53 -1.93 23.93
N LYS A 124 15.97 -1.33 22.87
CA LYS A 124 14.54 -1.00 22.78
C LYS A 124 14.02 -1.19 21.38
N ASN A 125 12.78 -1.69 21.29
CA ASN A 125 12.04 -1.94 20.05
C ASN A 125 12.89 -2.69 19.00
N PRO A 126 13.46 -3.85 19.35
CA PRO A 126 14.21 -4.67 18.41
C PRO A 126 13.28 -5.26 17.35
N ASP A 127 13.79 -5.50 16.16
CA ASP A 127 13.07 -6.26 15.12
C ASP A 127 13.05 -7.76 15.47
N ILE A 128 14.13 -8.27 16.08
CA ILE A 128 14.24 -9.66 16.54
C ILE A 128 14.45 -9.70 18.06
N PHE A 129 13.46 -10.24 18.77
CA PHE A 129 13.58 -10.50 20.21
C PHE A 129 14.09 -11.92 20.47
N VAL A 130 15.18 -12.04 21.23
CA VAL A 130 15.81 -13.32 21.54
C VAL A 130 15.67 -13.65 23.02
N SER A 131 15.05 -14.77 23.35
CA SER A 131 14.95 -15.29 24.72
C SER A 131 15.56 -16.67 24.84
N CYS A 132 16.15 -16.98 26.00
CA CYS A 132 16.67 -18.31 26.32
C CYS A 132 15.91 -18.97 27.48
N GLU A 133 14.74 -18.42 27.83
CA GLU A 133 13.83 -19.05 28.78
C GLU A 133 13.01 -20.12 28.07
N LYS A 134 12.74 -21.21 28.77
CA LYS A 134 11.80 -22.22 28.30
C LYS A 134 10.39 -21.72 28.60
N ASN A 135 9.62 -21.36 27.58
CA ASN A 135 8.21 -21.03 27.78
C ASN A 135 7.48 -22.28 28.30
N SER A 136 6.98 -22.23 29.53
CA SER A 136 6.38 -23.38 30.21
C SER A 136 4.95 -23.69 29.79
N GLU A 137 4.37 -22.93 28.87
CA GLU A 137 2.93 -22.99 28.54
C GLU A 137 2.59 -23.60 27.17
N GLU A 138 3.57 -23.87 26.30
CA GLU A 138 3.30 -24.58 25.06
C GLU A 138 3.52 -26.09 25.24
N ASN A 139 2.42 -26.84 25.17
CA ASN A 139 2.38 -28.30 25.17
C ASN A 139 3.02 -28.85 23.88
N ILE A 140 4.35 -28.83 23.81
CA ILE A 140 5.07 -29.43 22.68
C ILE A 140 5.09 -30.95 22.88
N GLN A 141 4.01 -31.61 22.48
CA GLN A 141 3.92 -33.07 22.33
C GLN A 141 4.67 -33.54 21.06
N GLN A 142 5.90 -33.11 20.85
CA GLN A 142 6.73 -33.62 19.77
C GLN A 142 7.93 -34.38 20.33
N GLU A 143 8.04 -35.65 19.93
CA GLU A 143 9.15 -36.55 20.27
C GLU A 143 10.48 -36.14 19.62
N TYR A 144 10.59 -34.96 19.01
CA TYR A 144 11.74 -34.50 18.22
C TYR A 144 12.56 -33.43 18.95
N PHE A 145 13.79 -33.25 18.50
CA PHE A 145 14.86 -32.51 19.18
C PHE A 145 14.69 -31.01 18.90
N ILE A 146 13.96 -30.29 19.75
CA ILE A 146 13.80 -28.84 19.62
C ILE A 146 14.81 -28.18 20.56
N ALA A 147 15.82 -27.54 19.97
CA ALA A 147 16.86 -26.76 20.64
C ALA A 147 16.67 -25.24 20.43
N GLY A 148 15.45 -24.86 20.05
CA GLY A 148 15.02 -23.50 19.86
C GLY A 148 13.78 -23.42 18.98
N GLU A 149 13.16 -22.24 18.93
CA GLU A 149 12.03 -21.93 18.06
C GLU A 149 12.15 -20.50 17.56
N GLY A 150 12.23 -20.33 16.24
CA GLY A 150 12.22 -19.05 15.56
C GLY A 150 10.94 -18.81 14.77
N GLY A 151 10.60 -17.55 14.53
CA GLY A 151 9.49 -17.20 13.65
C GLY A 151 9.18 -15.70 13.59
N ALA A 152 8.40 -15.32 12.59
CA ALA A 152 7.77 -14.00 12.54
C ALA A 152 6.56 -13.96 13.49
N ARG A 153 6.56 -13.03 14.44
CA ARG A 153 5.49 -12.82 15.40
C ARG A 153 4.37 -11.95 14.85
N GLU A 154 4.72 -10.97 14.01
CA GLU A 154 3.77 -10.10 13.34
C GLU A 154 4.13 -9.96 11.87
N ILE A 155 3.15 -10.22 10.99
CA ILE A 155 3.28 -10.14 9.54
C ILE A 155 2.17 -9.23 9.01
N ILE A 156 2.56 -8.24 8.22
CA ILE A 156 1.64 -7.31 7.55
C ILE A 156 1.60 -7.66 6.05
N PRO A 157 0.50 -8.23 5.54
CA PRO A 157 0.37 -8.53 4.12
C PRO A 157 0.08 -7.23 3.35
N THR A 158 0.94 -6.90 2.38
CA THR A 158 0.79 -5.70 1.54
C THR A 158 0.26 -6.04 0.14
N GLY A 159 0.13 -7.33 -0.18
CA GLY A 159 -0.19 -7.84 -1.51
C GLY A 159 1.06 -8.16 -2.32
N ARG A 160 2.06 -7.27 -2.32
CA ARG A 160 3.37 -7.51 -2.97
C ARG A 160 4.33 -8.29 -2.06
N PHE A 161 4.33 -7.94 -0.77
CA PHE A 161 5.18 -8.50 0.25
C PHE A 161 4.38 -8.98 1.45
N ASN A 162 5.01 -9.85 2.25
CA ASN A 162 4.56 -10.18 3.59
C ASN A 162 5.59 -9.60 4.57
N ILE A 163 5.33 -8.38 5.04
CA ILE A 163 6.31 -7.62 5.83
C ILE A 163 6.35 -8.15 7.25
N ILE A 164 7.52 -8.62 7.68
CA ILE A 164 7.81 -9.02 9.04
C ILE A 164 8.02 -7.75 9.87
N ASN A 165 7.15 -7.52 10.84
CA ASN A 165 7.23 -6.37 11.74
C ASN A 165 7.97 -6.72 13.04
N GLU A 166 7.82 -7.96 13.51
CA GLU A 166 8.51 -8.47 14.69
C GLU A 166 8.86 -9.94 14.49
N GLY A 167 10.11 -10.31 14.80
CA GLY A 167 10.64 -11.66 14.83
C GLY A 167 10.97 -12.09 16.26
N VAL A 168 10.86 -13.38 16.54
CA VAL A 168 11.22 -13.97 17.83
C VAL A 168 12.10 -15.18 17.65
N ILE A 169 13.05 -15.37 18.57
CA ILE A 169 13.88 -16.57 18.67
C ILE A 169 13.92 -17.00 20.13
N PHE A 170 13.51 -18.23 20.39
CA PHE A 170 13.68 -18.90 21.68
C PHE A 170 14.82 -19.89 21.57
N LEU A 171 15.87 -19.78 22.40
CA LEU A 171 17.01 -20.70 22.42
C LEU A 171 17.08 -21.44 23.77
N TYR A 172 16.41 -22.58 23.85
CA TYR A 172 16.36 -23.40 25.05
C TYR A 172 17.03 -24.76 24.85
N ASP A 173 17.68 -25.26 25.90
CA ASP A 173 18.28 -26.60 25.87
C ASP A 173 17.23 -27.66 26.17
N ASN A 174 17.26 -28.77 25.44
CA ASN A 174 16.46 -29.94 25.80
C ASN A 174 17.24 -30.81 26.80
N PRO A 175 16.86 -30.81 28.09
CA PRO A 175 17.63 -31.53 29.12
C PRO A 175 17.58 -33.06 28.97
N ASN A 176 16.65 -33.59 28.17
CA ASN A 176 16.38 -35.03 28.05
C ASN A 176 17.05 -35.69 26.83
N LYS A 177 17.87 -34.97 26.06
CA LYS A 177 18.50 -35.51 24.84
C LYS A 177 19.98 -35.16 24.73
N HIS A 178 20.75 -36.07 24.11
CA HIS A 178 22.14 -35.80 23.75
C HIS A 178 22.18 -34.68 22.70
N LEU A 179 22.62 -33.49 23.12
CA LEU A 179 22.81 -32.38 22.20
C LEU A 179 24.01 -32.66 21.30
N VAL A 180 23.80 -32.75 19.99
CA VAL A 180 24.89 -32.71 19.00
C VAL A 180 25.54 -31.33 19.11
N LYS A 181 26.81 -31.30 19.51
CA LYS A 181 27.56 -30.04 19.67
C LYS A 181 28.31 -29.73 18.38
N CYS A 182 27.81 -28.74 17.65
CA CYS A 182 28.44 -28.24 16.42
C CYS A 182 29.19 -26.94 16.67
N ASP A 183 30.36 -26.78 16.04
CA ASP A 183 31.08 -25.50 16.07
C ASP A 183 30.38 -24.44 15.22
N TYR A 184 29.78 -24.86 14.10
CA TYR A 184 28.91 -24.03 13.27
C TYR A 184 27.58 -23.73 14.00
N PRO A 185 27.01 -22.52 13.86
CA PRO A 185 25.78 -22.13 14.54
C PRO A 185 24.52 -22.70 13.87
N ASN A 186 24.46 -24.03 13.69
CA ASN A 186 23.39 -24.70 12.93
C ASN A 186 21.98 -24.34 13.42
N VAL A 187 21.73 -24.56 14.72
CA VAL A 187 20.42 -24.29 15.34
C VAL A 187 20.09 -22.80 15.23
N GLU A 188 21.06 -21.94 15.53
CA GLU A 188 20.82 -20.50 15.51
C GLU A 188 20.53 -19.96 14.10
N ILE A 189 21.17 -20.51 13.06
CA ILE A 189 20.83 -20.17 11.67
C ILE A 189 19.46 -20.73 11.30
N HIS A 190 19.13 -21.97 11.68
CA HIS A 190 17.82 -22.58 11.44
C HIS A 190 16.68 -21.70 12.00
N GLU A 191 16.77 -21.33 13.27
CA GLU A 191 15.75 -20.47 13.89
C GLU A 191 15.71 -19.08 13.26
N LEU A 192 16.87 -18.51 12.90
CA LEU A 192 16.92 -17.24 12.20
C LEU A 192 16.25 -17.32 10.81
N MET A 193 16.39 -18.43 10.08
CA MET A 193 15.72 -18.60 8.80
C MET A 193 14.20 -18.72 8.95
N HIS A 194 13.70 -19.31 10.04
CA HIS A 194 12.28 -19.24 10.37
C HIS A 194 11.80 -17.81 10.65
N VAL A 195 12.62 -16.96 11.27
CA VAL A 195 12.30 -15.53 11.41
C VAL A 195 12.13 -14.86 10.04
N PHE A 196 12.97 -15.20 9.06
CA PHE A 196 12.81 -14.75 7.67
C PHE A 196 11.69 -15.46 6.89
N GLY A 197 10.90 -16.31 7.56
CA GLY A 197 9.74 -16.95 6.99
C GLY A 197 10.02 -18.22 6.18
N PHE A 198 11.23 -18.78 6.23
CA PHE A 198 11.53 -20.04 5.55
C PHE A 198 10.95 -21.24 6.32
N ASP A 199 10.37 -22.17 5.58
CA ASP A 199 9.78 -23.41 6.08
C ASP A 199 10.78 -24.57 5.93
N HIS A 200 10.53 -25.66 6.66
CA HIS A 200 11.33 -26.86 6.59
C HIS A 200 11.35 -27.47 5.17
N ASN A 201 12.46 -28.15 4.88
CA ASN A 201 12.58 -28.99 3.69
C ASN A 201 13.10 -30.40 4.05
N ASN A 202 13.10 -31.28 3.05
CA ASN A 202 13.41 -32.70 3.24
C ASN A 202 14.89 -33.06 2.98
N ASP A 203 15.74 -32.09 2.60
CA ASP A 203 17.16 -32.36 2.32
C ASP A 203 17.95 -32.38 3.62
N LYS A 204 18.53 -33.52 4.01
CA LYS A 204 19.31 -33.64 5.26
C LYS A 204 20.52 -32.71 5.36
N LYS A 205 21.00 -32.16 4.24
CA LYS A 205 22.13 -31.20 4.20
C LYS A 205 21.68 -29.74 4.31
N SER A 206 20.40 -29.47 4.14
CA SER A 206 19.84 -28.13 4.27
C SER A 206 19.85 -27.69 5.72
N ILE A 207 20.03 -26.39 5.94
CA ILE A 207 19.90 -25.80 7.28
C ILE A 207 18.46 -25.87 7.76
N MET A 208 17.49 -25.92 6.85
CA MET A 208 16.05 -26.03 7.12
C MET A 208 15.58 -27.49 7.26
N TYR A 209 16.48 -28.46 7.34
CA TYR A 209 16.08 -29.81 7.71
C TYR A 209 15.75 -29.87 9.22
N PRO A 210 14.55 -30.33 9.61
CA PRO A 210 14.05 -30.20 10.98
C PRO A 210 14.80 -31.04 12.03
N LEU A 211 15.70 -31.93 11.62
CA LEU A 211 16.42 -32.82 12.53
C LEU A 211 17.93 -32.61 12.44
N LEU A 212 18.54 -32.19 13.54
CA LEU A 212 20.00 -32.08 13.64
C LEU A 212 20.63 -33.42 14.07
N ASP A 213 20.85 -34.31 13.09
CA ASP A 213 21.49 -35.61 13.32
C ASP A 213 23.04 -35.55 13.22
N SER A 214 23.57 -34.57 12.48
CA SER A 214 25.00 -34.30 12.32
C SER A 214 25.26 -32.80 12.13
N CYS A 215 26.52 -32.36 12.19
CA CYS A 215 26.91 -30.97 11.97
C CYS A 215 27.11 -30.63 10.49
N ASP A 216 26.62 -31.45 9.57
CA ASP A 216 26.85 -31.31 8.13
C ASP A 216 25.80 -30.43 7.42
N GLN A 217 24.77 -29.98 8.15
CA GLN A 217 23.78 -29.04 7.62
C GLN A 217 24.45 -27.69 7.30
N GLN A 218 24.11 -27.11 6.15
CA GLN A 218 24.65 -25.85 5.66
C GLN A 218 23.53 -24.94 5.19
N LEU A 219 23.78 -23.62 5.24
CA LEU A 219 22.85 -22.64 4.69
C LEU A 219 22.68 -22.87 3.19
N ASP A 220 21.45 -23.07 2.74
CA ASP A 220 21.16 -23.39 1.35
C ASP A 220 21.41 -22.19 0.43
N ASP A 221 22.06 -22.43 -0.71
CA ASP A 221 22.28 -21.40 -1.74
C ASP A 221 20.95 -20.80 -2.23
N SER A 222 19.88 -21.61 -2.32
CA SER A 222 18.56 -21.12 -2.74
C SER A 222 17.95 -20.13 -1.75
N ILE A 223 18.17 -20.32 -0.45
CA ILE A 223 17.74 -19.37 0.59
C ILE A 223 18.53 -18.06 0.46
N VAL A 224 19.85 -18.15 0.25
CA VAL A 224 20.72 -16.98 0.05
C VAL A 224 20.29 -16.17 -1.17
N GLU A 225 20.00 -16.84 -2.30
CA GLU A 225 19.57 -16.16 -3.52
C GLU A 225 18.17 -15.55 -3.39
N GLU A 226 17.23 -16.21 -2.69
CA GLU A 226 15.90 -15.64 -2.45
C GLU A 226 15.97 -14.42 -1.51
N LEU A 227 16.78 -14.47 -0.45
CA LEU A 227 17.04 -13.31 0.40
C LEU A 227 17.65 -12.16 -0.40
N LYS A 228 18.68 -12.41 -1.22
CA LYS A 228 19.26 -11.36 -2.08
C LYS A 228 18.22 -10.75 -3.01
N LYS A 229 17.39 -11.57 -3.65
CA LYS A 229 16.35 -11.14 -4.57
C LYS A 229 15.33 -10.23 -3.88
N ILE A 230 14.82 -10.63 -2.70
CA ILE A 230 13.79 -9.86 -1.99
C ILE A 230 14.37 -8.57 -1.36
N TYR A 231 15.58 -8.61 -0.81
CA TYR A 231 16.23 -7.45 -0.20
C TYR A 231 16.98 -6.53 -1.19
N LEU A 232 17.05 -6.91 -2.47
CA LEU A 232 17.50 -6.03 -3.55
C LEU A 232 16.43 -4.98 -3.89
N ILE A 233 15.15 -5.29 -3.64
CA ILE A 233 14.05 -4.36 -3.86
C ILE A 233 14.09 -3.31 -2.75
N GLU A 234 14.21 -2.05 -3.17
CA GLU A 234 14.26 -0.88 -2.28
C GLU A 234 12.97 -0.75 -1.46
N ASP A 235 13.11 -0.35 -0.20
CA ASP A 235 11.99 -0.17 0.70
C ASP A 235 11.31 1.19 0.51
N ILE A 236 10.37 1.23 -0.46
CA ILE A 236 9.60 2.42 -0.86
C ILE A 236 8.10 2.09 -0.93
N PRO A 237 7.20 3.11 -0.87
CA PRO A 237 5.76 2.87 -0.98
C PRO A 237 5.34 2.42 -2.39
N ASP A 238 4.11 1.93 -2.51
CA ASP A 238 3.49 1.55 -3.78
C ASP A 238 1.97 1.72 -3.65
N LEU A 239 1.48 2.92 -3.93
CA LEU A 239 0.09 3.30 -3.83
C LEU A 239 -0.68 2.78 -5.04
N TYR A 240 -1.93 2.40 -4.83
CA TYR A 240 -2.79 1.97 -5.92
C TYR A 240 -4.25 2.11 -5.53
N PHE A 241 -5.13 2.11 -6.53
CA PHE A 241 -6.57 2.01 -6.31
C PHE A 241 -6.99 0.55 -6.17
N GLU A 242 -7.53 0.17 -5.00
CA GLU A 242 -8.09 -1.18 -4.80
C GLU A 242 -9.49 -1.28 -5.41
N ASP A 243 -10.36 -0.35 -5.04
CA ASP A 243 -11.76 -0.31 -5.46
C ASP A 243 -12.14 1.10 -5.86
N ILE A 244 -12.88 1.25 -6.96
CA ILE A 244 -13.47 2.52 -7.38
C ILE A 244 -14.90 2.26 -7.84
N ASN A 245 -15.83 3.05 -7.32
CA ASN A 245 -17.19 3.13 -7.78
C ASN A 245 -17.53 4.59 -8.05
N ALA A 246 -18.05 4.88 -9.24
CA ALA A 246 -18.43 6.23 -9.62
C ALA A 246 -19.79 6.23 -10.33
N VAL A 247 -20.61 7.22 -10.00
CA VAL A 247 -21.95 7.42 -10.52
C VAL A 247 -22.11 8.86 -10.98
N LYS A 248 -22.45 9.06 -12.25
CA LYS A 248 -22.67 10.39 -12.83
C LYS A 248 -24.16 10.74 -12.87
N LYS A 249 -24.50 11.94 -12.41
CA LYS A 249 -25.86 12.51 -12.39
C LYS A 249 -25.85 13.88 -13.06
N GLY A 250 -25.92 13.90 -14.40
CA GLY A 250 -25.82 15.16 -15.17
C GLY A 250 -24.39 15.71 -15.17
N ILE A 251 -24.18 16.89 -14.58
CA ILE A 251 -22.87 17.53 -14.38
C ILE A 251 -22.21 17.13 -13.04
N TYR A 252 -22.89 16.32 -12.23
CA TYR A 252 -22.38 15.91 -10.93
C TYR A 252 -21.83 14.48 -10.97
N LEU A 253 -20.78 14.25 -10.19
CA LEU A 253 -20.12 12.96 -10.00
C LEU A 253 -20.18 12.60 -8.51
N ASP A 254 -20.72 11.44 -8.22
CA ASP A 254 -20.60 10.78 -6.92
C ASP A 254 -19.55 9.68 -7.08
N PHE A 255 -18.64 9.53 -6.13
CA PHE A 255 -17.71 8.41 -6.16
C PHE A 255 -17.30 7.98 -4.77
N LYS A 256 -16.87 6.73 -4.71
CA LYS A 256 -16.30 6.06 -3.55
C LYS A 256 -15.09 5.26 -4.04
N LEU A 257 -13.92 5.57 -3.53
CA LEU A 257 -12.67 4.91 -3.92
C LEU A 257 -11.80 4.57 -2.71
N THR A 258 -11.06 3.47 -2.83
CA THR A 258 -10.11 2.99 -1.81
C THR A 258 -8.70 3.05 -2.39
N ILE A 259 -7.81 3.73 -1.69
CA ILE A 259 -6.38 3.77 -2.01
C ILE A 259 -5.65 2.92 -0.99
N LYS A 260 -4.74 2.06 -1.44
CA LYS A 260 -3.90 1.22 -0.59
C LYS A 260 -2.44 1.40 -0.90
N ASN A 261 -1.59 0.95 0.02
CA ASN A 261 -0.14 0.94 -0.15
C ASN A 261 0.39 -0.49 -0.10
N SER A 262 0.78 -1.05 -1.26
CA SER A 262 1.41 -2.36 -1.40
C SER A 262 2.93 -2.37 -1.18
N GLY A 263 3.54 -1.20 -0.94
CA GLY A 263 4.97 -1.05 -0.68
C GLY A 263 5.38 -1.61 0.68
N SER A 264 6.62 -1.36 1.09
CA SER A 264 7.14 -1.83 2.39
C SER A 264 7.25 -0.73 3.44
N VAL A 265 7.04 0.54 3.06
CA VAL A 265 7.08 1.69 3.97
C VAL A 265 5.83 2.57 3.80
N PRO A 266 5.47 3.38 4.82
CA PRO A 266 4.34 4.31 4.71
C PRO A 266 4.57 5.36 3.62
N ALA A 267 3.49 5.77 2.95
CA ALA A 267 3.48 6.92 2.07
C ALA A 267 2.93 8.13 2.83
N GLU A 268 3.51 9.31 2.62
CA GLU A 268 3.11 10.56 3.30
C GLU A 268 2.85 11.69 2.28
N ASN A 269 2.03 12.66 2.67
CA ASN A 269 1.70 13.85 1.87
C ASN A 269 1.12 13.52 0.47
N ILE A 270 0.22 12.54 0.44
CA ILE A 270 -0.34 12.00 -0.79
C ILE A 270 -1.39 12.97 -1.34
N LYS A 271 -1.38 13.18 -2.65
CA LYS A 271 -2.41 13.95 -3.35
C LYS A 271 -3.19 13.06 -4.28
N VAL A 272 -4.50 13.13 -4.22
CA VAL A 272 -5.40 12.45 -5.16
C VAL A 272 -6.10 13.53 -5.97
N VAL A 273 -5.91 13.49 -7.28
CA VAL A 273 -6.42 14.49 -8.21
C VAL A 273 -7.53 13.88 -9.04
N VAL A 274 -8.66 14.57 -9.11
CA VAL A 274 -9.74 14.23 -10.03
C VAL A 274 -9.66 15.13 -11.25
N LEU A 275 -9.74 14.56 -12.45
CA LEU A 275 -9.65 15.29 -13.71
C LEU A 275 -10.87 15.09 -14.60
N ASP A 276 -11.21 16.15 -15.34
CA ASP A 276 -12.22 16.19 -16.41
C ASP A 276 -11.52 16.67 -17.69
N GLU A 277 -11.28 15.76 -18.64
CA GLU A 277 -10.44 15.99 -19.84
C GLU A 277 -9.07 16.59 -19.51
N GLY A 278 -8.37 16.03 -18.53
CA GLY A 278 -7.05 16.51 -18.11
C GLY A 278 -7.04 17.80 -17.28
N GLU A 279 -8.18 18.49 -17.12
CA GLU A 279 -8.31 19.63 -16.22
C GLU A 279 -8.60 19.18 -14.78
N VAL A 280 -7.87 19.74 -13.82
CA VAL A 280 -8.09 19.46 -12.39
C VAL A 280 -9.42 20.04 -11.93
N ILE A 281 -10.26 19.19 -11.34
CA ILE A 281 -11.54 19.61 -10.75
C ILE A 281 -11.57 19.54 -9.24
N GLU A 282 -10.80 18.63 -8.64
CA GLU A 282 -10.71 18.45 -7.19
C GLU A 282 -9.35 17.87 -6.78
N VAL A 283 -8.89 18.21 -5.58
CA VAL A 283 -7.65 17.68 -5.00
C VAL A 283 -7.88 17.28 -3.54
N PHE A 284 -7.72 16.00 -3.25
CA PHE A 284 -7.71 15.48 -1.89
C PHE A 284 -6.27 15.36 -1.40
N ASN A 285 -5.99 15.90 -0.22
CA ASN A 285 -4.70 15.73 0.44
C ASN A 285 -4.89 14.69 1.55
N LEU A 286 -4.08 13.63 1.53
CA LEU A 286 -4.05 12.60 2.56
C LEU A 286 -2.71 12.69 3.29
N ASP A 287 -2.75 12.69 4.61
CA ASP A 287 -1.55 12.85 5.42
C ASP A 287 -0.61 11.65 5.28
N ARG A 288 -1.15 10.44 5.46
CA ARG A 288 -0.37 9.20 5.47
C ARG A 288 -1.19 7.96 5.16
N VAL A 289 -0.62 7.02 4.40
CA VAL A 289 -1.13 5.66 4.20
C VAL A 289 -0.04 4.67 4.59
N ASP A 290 -0.25 3.94 5.68
CA ASP A 290 0.66 2.88 6.11
C ASP A 290 0.70 1.72 5.10
N TYR A 291 1.83 1.01 5.02
CA TYR A 291 1.96 -0.17 4.17
C TYR A 291 1.01 -1.28 4.64
N GLY A 292 0.36 -1.95 3.69
CA GLY A 292 -0.76 -2.87 3.95
C GLY A 292 -2.07 -2.18 4.37
N GLY A 293 -2.04 -0.88 4.66
CA GLY A 293 -3.19 -0.07 4.99
C GLY A 293 -3.93 0.46 3.76
N GLY A 294 -5.09 1.10 4.02
CA GLY A 294 -5.87 1.77 2.99
C GLY A 294 -6.73 2.92 3.53
N ILE A 295 -7.04 3.88 2.65
CA ILE A 295 -7.90 5.02 2.93
C ILE A 295 -9.07 5.03 1.97
N LEU A 296 -10.26 5.25 2.54
CA LEU A 296 -11.50 5.43 1.80
C LEU A 296 -11.75 6.92 1.54
N ILE A 297 -11.94 7.30 0.27
CA ILE A 297 -12.41 8.62 -0.13
C ILE A 297 -13.83 8.48 -0.69
N GLU A 298 -14.76 9.25 -0.14
CA GLU A 298 -16.13 9.31 -0.62
C GLU A 298 -16.53 10.76 -0.85
N THR A 299 -17.09 11.04 -2.03
CA THR A 299 -17.56 12.37 -2.41
C THR A 299 -18.91 12.27 -3.08
N ASN A 300 -19.78 13.22 -2.75
CA ASN A 300 -21.11 13.35 -3.33
C ASN A 300 -21.26 14.70 -4.03
N ASN A 301 -21.86 14.68 -5.21
CA ASN A 301 -22.17 15.80 -6.08
C ASN A 301 -20.95 16.65 -6.47
N LEU A 302 -19.80 16.03 -6.73
CA LEU A 302 -18.65 16.75 -7.29
C LEU A 302 -19.01 17.32 -8.66
N LYS A 303 -18.87 18.63 -8.83
CA LYS A 303 -19.26 19.31 -10.07
C LYS A 303 -18.16 19.17 -11.13
N LEU A 304 -18.51 18.54 -12.24
CA LEU A 304 -17.68 18.43 -13.44
C LEU A 304 -17.58 19.79 -14.17
N LYS A 305 -16.52 19.97 -14.98
CA LYS A 305 -16.39 21.13 -15.88
C LYS A 305 -17.32 20.99 -17.08
N ARG A 306 -17.51 19.75 -17.55
CA ARG A 306 -18.27 19.42 -18.75
C ARG A 306 -19.49 18.58 -18.40
N LEU A 307 -20.60 18.83 -19.10
CA LEU A 307 -21.83 18.04 -18.96
C LEU A 307 -21.65 16.62 -19.56
N LYS A 308 -20.80 16.49 -20.57
CA LYS A 308 -20.46 15.24 -21.27
C LYS A 308 -18.95 15.20 -21.50
N PRO A 309 -18.16 14.87 -20.46
CA PRO A 309 -16.77 14.49 -20.68
C PRO A 309 -16.74 13.15 -21.43
N ASP A 310 -15.75 12.99 -22.29
CA ASP A 310 -15.31 11.75 -22.90
C ASP A 310 -14.47 10.93 -21.89
N ASN A 311 -13.67 11.61 -21.05
CA ASN A 311 -12.78 10.97 -20.07
C ASN A 311 -12.86 11.62 -18.68
N LEU A 312 -12.87 10.77 -17.64
CA LEU A 312 -12.59 11.15 -16.25
C LEU A 312 -11.41 10.35 -15.73
N GLU A 313 -10.55 10.98 -14.94
CA GLU A 313 -9.36 10.35 -14.38
C GLU A 313 -9.27 10.60 -12.87
N PHE A 314 -8.85 9.57 -12.14
CA PHE A 314 -8.38 9.68 -10.77
C PHE A 314 -6.89 9.36 -10.78
N VAL A 315 -6.07 10.27 -10.25
CA VAL A 315 -4.61 10.12 -10.27
C VAL A 315 -4.06 10.35 -8.86
N ILE A 316 -3.39 9.34 -8.33
CA ILE A 316 -2.56 9.41 -7.13
C ILE A 316 -1.24 10.06 -7.51
N ASP A 317 -0.83 11.05 -6.72
CA ASP A 317 0.42 11.79 -6.84
C ASP A 317 0.78 12.19 -8.28
N LYS A 318 -0.14 12.91 -8.95
CA LYS A 318 0.03 13.39 -10.34
C LYS A 318 1.38 14.09 -10.63
N GLU A 319 2.02 14.65 -9.60
CA GLU A 319 3.29 15.38 -9.73
C GLU A 319 4.53 14.46 -9.58
N ASN A 320 4.33 13.16 -9.31
CA ASN A 320 5.35 12.13 -9.05
C ASN A 320 6.39 12.60 -8.03
N LYS A 321 5.91 13.08 -6.89
CA LYS A 321 6.71 13.55 -5.75
C LYS A 321 7.07 12.44 -4.78
N ILE A 322 6.23 11.43 -4.69
CA ILE A 322 6.44 10.20 -3.95
C ILE A 322 7.13 9.25 -4.92
N LYS A 323 8.25 8.66 -4.49
CA LYS A 323 8.94 7.66 -5.29
C LYS A 323 8.30 6.31 -4.98
N GLU A 324 7.72 5.68 -6.00
CA GLU A 324 6.97 4.43 -5.83
C GLU A 324 7.61 3.25 -6.56
N ILE A 325 7.20 2.03 -6.20
CA ILE A 325 7.66 0.81 -6.87
C ILE A 325 7.16 0.78 -8.32
N ASP A 326 5.88 1.07 -8.54
CA ASP A 326 5.27 1.10 -9.88
C ASP A 326 4.34 2.30 -10.06
N GLU A 327 4.78 3.36 -10.72
CA GLU A 327 3.94 4.55 -10.97
C GLU A 327 2.74 4.29 -11.91
N LYS A 328 2.64 3.11 -12.54
CA LYS A 328 1.58 2.83 -13.53
C LYS A 328 0.25 2.45 -12.89
N ASN A 329 0.24 2.06 -11.62
CA ASN A 329 -0.97 1.71 -10.86
C ASN A 329 -1.65 2.94 -10.21
N ASN A 330 -1.03 4.12 -10.34
CA ASN A 330 -1.48 5.37 -9.74
C ASN A 330 -2.63 6.05 -10.48
N ALA A 331 -3.13 5.49 -11.59
CA ALA A 331 -4.19 6.08 -12.38
C ALA A 331 -5.36 5.11 -12.58
N ALA A 332 -6.57 5.65 -12.48
CA ALA A 332 -7.80 4.98 -12.91
C ALA A 332 -8.54 5.86 -13.91
N ILE A 333 -8.87 5.27 -15.06
CA ILE A 333 -9.42 5.98 -16.21
C ILE A 333 -10.84 5.49 -16.47
N ILE A 334 -11.74 6.44 -16.70
CA ILE A 334 -13.14 6.18 -17.04
C ILE A 334 -13.40 6.78 -18.41
N ASN A 335 -13.69 5.90 -19.38
CA ASN A 335 -14.12 6.27 -20.72
C ASN A 335 -15.67 6.26 -20.76
N LEU A 336 -16.29 7.35 -21.22
CA LEU A 336 -17.75 7.60 -21.10
C LEU A 336 -18.55 7.47 -22.40
#